data_AF-A0A7W8EQF9-F1
#
_entry.id   AF-A0A7W8EQF9-F1
#
_cell.length_a   1.000
_cell.length_b   1.000
_cell.length_c   1.000
_cell.angle_alpha   90.00
_cell.angle_beta   90.00
_cell.angle_gamma   90.00
#
_symmetry.space_group_name_H-M   'P 1'
#
loop_
_entity.id
_entity.type
_entity.pdbx_description
1 polymer ?
#
loop_
_entity_poly.entity_id
_entity_poly.type
_entity_poly.pdbx_seq_one_letter_code
_entity_poly.pdbx_strand_id
1 'polypeptide(L)'
;MTFEYLLTAFIVSAIPGAGVVYTVAAGLAGGRRGYIIAALGCTLGTLPHIAAAISGLAVLLHTNITIFIIIKWLGIAYLFYMAWKMVSDHTMLELNEKTNDKSAQQIISSAIFINLLNPKLSLFFLAFLPQFISPQETSPVLRMLELSVVFMMITFAVFIAYGAFAASVRHYLISDPSVQKRVRYGFAFAFMALALQLAFTNTNPHAENNRSARAMPVSVSSSGMIWPPVFTYDLFSSEEMQQSSPSLNVPFRRFFLVRF
;
A
#
# COMPACT_ATOMS: atom_id res chain seq x y z
N MET A 1 -5.67 -22.22 5.65
CA MET A 1 -5.55 -20.99 4.84
C MET A 1 -6.71 -20.96 3.86
N THR A 2 -7.49 -19.88 3.78
CA THR A 2 -8.65 -19.81 2.87
C THR A 2 -8.22 -19.42 1.46
N PHE A 3 -8.94 -19.92 0.45
CA PHE A 3 -8.71 -19.57 -0.95
C PHE A 3 -8.91 -18.05 -1.20
N GLU A 4 -9.88 -17.45 -0.53
CA GLU A 4 -10.18 -16.01 -0.59
C GLU A 4 -8.98 -15.15 -0.18
N TYR A 5 -8.25 -15.56 0.87
CA TYR A 5 -7.05 -14.88 1.30
C TYR A 5 -5.96 -14.93 0.22
N LEU A 6 -5.69 -16.12 -0.31
CA LEU A 6 -4.65 -16.33 -1.33
C LEU A 6 -4.96 -15.52 -2.60
N LEU A 7 -6.21 -15.58 -3.06
CA LEU A 7 -6.65 -14.83 -4.23
C LEU A 7 -6.52 -13.32 -4.01
N THR A 8 -6.93 -12.82 -2.85
CA THR A 8 -6.85 -11.38 -2.56
C THR A 8 -5.41 -10.92 -2.43
N ALA A 9 -4.58 -11.67 -1.69
CA ALA A 9 -3.15 -11.40 -1.57
C ALA A 9 -2.49 -11.34 -2.94
N PHE A 10 -2.79 -12.30 -3.82
CA PHE A 10 -2.29 -12.32 -5.19
C PHE A 10 -2.73 -11.09 -5.99
N ILE A 11 -4.02 -10.75 -5.99
CA ILE A 11 -4.54 -9.58 -6.72
C ILE A 11 -3.86 -8.29 -6.24
N VAL A 12 -3.77 -8.10 -4.92
CA VAL A 12 -3.16 -6.90 -4.34
C VAL A 12 -1.68 -6.78 -4.69
N SER A 13 -0.94 -7.89 -4.63
CA SER A 13 0.49 -7.92 -5.00
C SER A 13 0.71 -7.77 -6.51
N ALA A 14 -0.22 -8.27 -7.34
CA ALA A 14 -0.15 -8.18 -8.79
C ALA A 14 -0.46 -6.77 -9.32
N ILE A 15 -1.25 -5.97 -8.60
CA ILE A 15 -1.51 -4.57 -8.98
C ILE A 15 -0.20 -3.78 -8.87
N PRO A 16 0.34 -3.26 -9.98
CA PRO A 16 1.65 -2.62 -9.99
C PRO A 16 1.67 -1.39 -9.10
N GLY A 17 2.61 -1.38 -8.15
CA GLY A 17 2.93 -0.24 -7.29
C GLY A 17 4.43 0.06 -7.33
N ALA A 18 4.90 0.88 -6.38
CA ALA A 18 6.29 1.34 -6.35
C ALA A 18 7.32 0.20 -6.33
N GLY A 19 7.05 -0.88 -5.59
CA GLY A 19 7.92 -2.07 -5.54
C GLY A 19 8.05 -2.81 -6.88
N VAL A 20 6.94 -2.95 -7.63
CA VAL A 20 6.95 -3.55 -8.97
C VAL A 20 7.76 -2.68 -9.93
N VAL A 21 7.48 -1.37 -9.97
CA VAL A 21 8.18 -0.40 -10.82
C VAL A 21 9.69 -0.46 -10.56
N TYR A 22 10.09 -0.48 -9.29
CA TYR A 22 11.50 -0.58 -8.92
C TYR A 22 12.13 -1.92 -9.33
N THR A 23 11.44 -3.03 -9.11
CA THR A 23 11.94 -4.37 -9.45
C THR A 23 12.13 -4.54 -10.95
N VAL A 24 11.20 -4.05 -11.76
CA VAL A 24 11.31 -4.05 -13.23
C VAL A 24 12.50 -3.19 -13.67
N ALA A 25 12.66 -1.99 -13.11
CA ALA A 25 13.79 -1.12 -13.42
C ALA A 25 15.14 -1.76 -13.04
N ALA A 26 15.22 -2.39 -11.88
CA ALA A 26 16.40 -3.13 -11.44
C ALA A 26 16.69 -4.36 -12.33
N GLY A 27 15.65 -5.04 -12.84
CA GLY A 27 15.78 -6.14 -13.79
C GLY A 27 16.27 -5.70 -15.17
N LEU A 28 15.82 -4.56 -15.67
CA LEU A 28 16.33 -3.99 -16.93
C LEU A 28 17.77 -3.51 -16.78
N ALA A 29 18.12 -2.87 -15.67
CA ALA A 29 19.48 -2.39 -15.45
C ALA A 29 20.48 -3.53 -15.17
N GLY A 30 20.22 -4.30 -14.10
CA GLY A 30 21.15 -5.30 -13.55
C GLY A 30 20.81 -6.76 -13.88
N GLY A 31 19.88 -7.01 -14.82
CA GLY A 31 19.51 -8.34 -15.25
C GLY A 31 18.96 -9.21 -14.11
N ARG A 32 19.30 -10.51 -14.14
CA ARG A 32 18.83 -11.49 -13.17
C ARG A 32 19.18 -11.12 -11.73
N ARG A 33 20.41 -10.70 -11.49
CA ARG A 33 20.87 -10.33 -10.14
C ARG A 33 20.15 -9.08 -9.64
N GLY A 34 19.96 -8.08 -10.51
CA GLY A 34 19.30 -6.83 -10.17
C GLY A 34 17.88 -7.02 -9.64
N TYR A 35 17.02 -7.74 -10.38
CA TYR A 35 15.64 -7.92 -9.93
C TYR A 35 15.50 -8.84 -8.72
N ILE A 36 16.35 -9.87 -8.55
CA ILE A 36 16.27 -10.76 -7.38
C ILE A 36 16.58 -9.96 -6.11
N ILE A 37 17.64 -9.16 -6.14
CA ILE A 37 18.03 -8.32 -5.00
C ILE A 37 16.96 -7.26 -4.72
N ALA A 38 16.40 -6.63 -5.75
CA ALA A 38 15.32 -5.67 -5.60
C ALA A 38 14.05 -6.32 -5.01
N ALA A 39 13.64 -7.48 -5.54
CA ALA A 39 12.49 -8.23 -5.04
C ALA A 39 12.67 -8.59 -3.55
N LEU A 40 13.84 -9.11 -3.17
CA LEU A 40 14.17 -9.40 -1.77
C LEU A 40 14.09 -8.14 -0.90
N GLY A 41 14.72 -7.05 -1.33
CA GLY A 41 14.68 -5.78 -0.61
C GLY A 41 13.26 -5.23 -0.46
N CYS A 42 12.42 -5.36 -1.49
CA CYS A 42 11.04 -4.91 -1.44
C CYS A 42 10.19 -5.76 -0.48
N THR A 43 10.38 -7.08 -0.52
CA THR A 43 9.71 -8.00 0.42
C THR A 43 10.16 -7.74 1.86
N LEU A 44 11.45 -7.53 2.12
CA LEU A 44 11.97 -7.16 3.44
C LEU A 44 11.43 -5.80 3.91
N GLY A 45 11.31 -4.83 3.00
CA GLY A 45 10.69 -3.53 3.27
C GLY A 45 9.21 -3.60 3.67
N THR A 46 8.58 -4.78 3.58
CA THR A 46 7.21 -5.02 4.05
C THR A 46 7.15 -5.33 5.55
N LEU A 47 8.25 -5.79 6.16
CA LEU A 47 8.31 -6.16 7.58
C LEU A 47 7.87 -5.03 8.53
N PRO A 48 8.28 -3.76 8.33
CA PRO A 48 7.83 -2.67 9.19
C PRO A 48 6.30 -2.46 9.16
N HIS A 49 5.66 -2.68 8.01
CA HIS A 49 4.20 -2.59 7.88
C HIS A 49 3.49 -3.71 8.62
N ILE A 50 4.02 -4.94 8.53
CA ILE A 50 3.51 -6.10 9.27
C ILE A 50 3.65 -5.86 10.77
N ALA A 51 4.83 -5.42 11.22
CA ALA A 51 5.07 -5.08 12.62
C ALA A 51 4.11 -3.99 13.10
N ALA A 52 3.88 -2.96 12.30
CA ALA A 52 2.94 -1.90 12.63
C ALA A 52 1.49 -2.41 12.71
N ALA A 53 1.08 -3.30 11.81
CA ALA A 53 -0.28 -3.87 11.83
C ALA A 53 -0.51 -4.79 13.04
N ILE A 54 0.46 -5.65 13.37
CA ILE A 54 0.36 -6.58 14.50
C ILE A 54 0.40 -5.86 15.85
N SER A 55 1.27 -4.86 16.00
CA SER A 55 1.36 -4.06 17.24
C SER A 55 0.19 -3.09 17.43
N GLY A 56 -0.69 -2.96 16.43
CA GLY A 56 -1.71 -1.90 16.41
C GLY A 56 -1.14 -0.50 16.20
N LEU A 57 0.19 -0.34 16.03
CA LEU A 57 0.82 0.94 15.71
C LEU A 57 0.26 1.53 14.41
N ALA A 58 -0.17 0.72 13.45
CA ALA A 58 -0.83 1.18 12.25
C ALA A 58 -2.15 1.92 12.55
N VAL A 59 -2.85 1.58 13.64
CA VAL A 59 -4.00 2.37 14.14
C VAL A 59 -3.53 3.74 14.61
N LEU A 60 -2.44 3.83 15.38
CA LEU A 60 -1.87 5.10 15.84
C LEU A 60 -1.38 5.98 14.69
N LEU A 61 -0.75 5.38 13.67
CA LEU A 61 -0.34 6.10 12.45
C LEU A 61 -1.55 6.67 11.70
N HIS A 62 -2.69 5.98 11.74
CA HIS A 62 -3.91 6.40 11.05
C HIS A 62 -4.80 7.36 11.87
N THR A 63 -4.84 7.22 13.19
CA THR A 63 -5.59 8.13 14.06
C THR A 63 -4.85 9.45 14.27
N ASN A 64 -3.52 9.46 14.20
CA ASN A 64 -2.71 10.67 14.32
C ASN A 64 -2.41 11.29 12.95
N ILE A 65 -3.15 12.35 12.62
CA ILE A 65 -3.02 13.08 11.36
C ILE A 65 -1.59 13.59 11.11
N THR A 66 -0.87 14.00 12.16
CA THR A 66 0.48 14.54 12.05
C THR A 66 1.48 13.48 11.60
N ILE A 67 1.44 12.28 12.20
CA ILE A 67 2.36 11.20 11.85
C ILE A 67 2.10 10.72 10.42
N PHE A 68 0.83 10.56 10.05
CA PHE A 68 0.44 10.22 8.68
C PHE A 68 0.97 11.24 7.67
N ILE A 69 0.81 12.55 7.94
CA ILE A 69 1.30 13.63 7.09
C ILE A 69 2.83 13.55 6.93
N ILE A 70 3.58 13.34 8.02
CA ILE A 70 5.05 13.24 7.98
C ILE A 70 5.50 12.08 7.08
N ILE A 71 4.99 10.87 7.32
CA ILE A 71 5.35 9.69 6.52
C ILE A 71 4.93 9.87 5.06
N LYS A 72 3.74 10.43 4.82
CA LYS A 72 3.24 10.73 3.47
C LYS A 72 4.19 11.67 2.74
N TRP A 73 4.60 12.79 3.34
CA TRP A 73 5.52 13.73 2.71
C TRP A 73 6.92 13.14 2.49
N LEU A 74 7.42 12.34 3.43
CA LEU A 74 8.67 11.59 3.22
C LEU A 74 8.57 10.65 2.02
N GLY A 75 7.46 9.94 1.85
CA GLY A 75 7.22 9.09 0.69
C GLY A 75 7.13 9.86 -0.62
N ILE A 76 6.41 10.99 -0.64
CA ILE A 76 6.33 11.87 -1.81
C ILE A 76 7.74 12.35 -2.20
N ALA A 77 8.50 12.89 -1.25
CA ALA A 77 9.85 13.38 -1.49
C ALA A 77 10.77 12.26 -2.01
N TYR A 78 10.67 11.07 -1.43
CA TYR A 78 11.49 9.94 -1.83
C TYR A 78 11.14 9.39 -3.22
N LEU A 79 9.86 9.35 -3.58
CA LEU A 79 9.41 8.95 -4.92
C LEU A 79 9.85 9.98 -5.98
N PHE A 80 9.80 11.28 -5.68
CA PHE A 80 10.38 12.31 -6.55
C PHE A 80 11.90 12.16 -6.67
N TYR A 81 12.59 11.86 -5.57
CA TYR A 81 14.03 11.55 -5.60
C TYR A 81 14.32 10.34 -6.50
N MET A 82 13.52 9.28 -6.44
CA MET A 82 13.65 8.13 -7.33
C MET A 82 13.35 8.50 -8.79
N ALA A 83 12.32 9.30 -9.06
CA ALA A 83 12.00 9.78 -10.41
C ALA A 83 13.17 10.60 -11.00
N TRP A 84 13.74 11.51 -10.21
CA TRP A 84 14.92 12.30 -10.58
C TRP A 84 16.11 11.38 -10.86
N LYS A 85 16.40 10.44 -9.96
CA LYS A 85 17.49 9.46 -10.11
C LYS A 85 17.33 8.65 -11.39
N MET A 86 16.11 8.26 -11.76
CA MET A 86 15.86 7.59 -13.04
C MET A 86 16.27 8.49 -14.20
N VAL A 87 15.91 9.78 -14.22
CA VAL A 87 16.26 10.67 -15.36
C VAL A 87 17.75 10.99 -15.43
N SER A 88 18.40 11.24 -14.28
CA SER A 88 19.79 11.69 -14.19
C SER A 88 20.82 10.61 -14.43
N ASP A 89 20.48 9.34 -14.21
CA ASP A 89 21.41 8.23 -14.30
C ASP A 89 21.45 7.70 -15.74
N HIS A 90 22.30 8.33 -16.56
CA HIS A 90 22.51 7.98 -17.97
C HIS A 90 23.06 6.56 -18.17
N THR A 91 23.68 5.99 -17.14
CA THR A 91 24.39 4.71 -17.15
C THR A 91 23.51 3.52 -16.79
N MET A 92 22.25 3.72 -16.37
CA MET A 92 21.39 2.62 -15.87
C MET A 92 21.18 1.47 -16.87
N LEU A 93 21.32 1.71 -18.17
CA LEU A 93 21.06 0.72 -19.23
C LEU A 93 22.26 0.51 -20.17
N GLU A 94 23.41 1.12 -19.91
CA GLU A 94 24.59 0.92 -20.76
C GLU A 94 25.21 -0.47 -20.50
N LEU A 95 25.48 -1.21 -21.59
CA LEU A 95 26.13 -2.53 -21.61
C LEU A 95 27.64 -2.42 -21.27
N ASN A 96 28.00 -1.79 -20.17
CA ASN A 96 29.34 -1.96 -19.62
C ASN A 96 29.30 -3.07 -18.57
N GLU A 97 29.83 -4.24 -18.93
CA GLU A 97 30.07 -5.35 -17.98
C GLU A 97 30.97 -4.92 -16.80
N LYS A 98 31.60 -3.74 -16.88
CA LYS A 98 32.41 -3.12 -15.82
C LYS A 98 31.64 -2.15 -14.91
N THR A 99 30.41 -1.74 -15.23
CA THR A 99 29.64 -0.72 -14.46
C THR A 99 28.48 -1.31 -13.66
N ASN A 100 28.64 -2.53 -13.13
CA ASN A 100 27.71 -3.11 -12.16
C ASN A 100 27.85 -2.43 -10.76
N ASP A 101 27.96 -1.10 -10.74
CA ASP A 101 28.44 -0.30 -9.60
C ASP A 101 27.38 -0.06 -8.52
N LYS A 102 26.11 -0.37 -8.78
CA LYS A 102 25.11 -0.37 -7.72
C LYS A 102 25.31 -1.61 -6.86
N SER A 103 26.05 -1.42 -5.76
CA SER A 103 26.19 -2.43 -4.71
C SER A 103 24.81 -2.99 -4.35
N ALA A 104 24.76 -4.31 -4.09
CA ALA A 104 23.55 -4.98 -3.62
C ALA A 104 22.89 -4.23 -2.45
N GLN A 105 23.71 -3.63 -1.59
CA GLN A 105 23.27 -2.83 -0.46
C GLN A 105 22.48 -1.57 -0.89
N GLN A 106 22.87 -0.90 -1.97
CA GLN A 106 22.15 0.27 -2.49
C GLN A 106 20.80 -0.13 -3.11
N ILE A 107 20.73 -1.29 -3.76
CA ILE A 107 19.49 -1.82 -4.33
C ILE A 107 18.54 -2.19 -3.20
N ILE A 108 19.04 -2.90 -2.18
CA ILE A 108 18.25 -3.30 -1.01
C ILE A 108 17.77 -2.08 -0.24
N SER A 109 18.63 -1.10 0.05
CA SER A 109 18.23 0.08 0.80
C SER A 109 17.16 0.87 0.04
N SER A 110 17.34 1.06 -1.26
CA SER A 110 16.34 1.73 -2.09
C SER A 110 15.02 0.96 -2.06
N ALA A 111 15.05 -0.35 -2.27
CA ALA A 111 13.86 -1.21 -2.23
C ALA A 111 13.13 -1.15 -0.88
N ILE A 112 13.87 -1.12 0.23
CA ILE A 112 13.31 -1.00 1.58
C ILE A 112 12.65 0.37 1.74
N PHE A 113 13.32 1.47 1.43
CA PHE A 113 12.75 2.82 1.57
C PHE A 113 11.52 3.02 0.67
N ILE A 114 11.55 2.51 -0.57
CA ILE A 114 10.41 2.53 -1.49
C ILE A 114 9.19 1.85 -0.86
N ASN A 115 9.37 0.68 -0.25
CA ASN A 115 8.24 -0.05 0.33
C ASN A 115 7.84 0.49 1.70
N LEU A 116 8.80 0.88 2.54
CA LEU A 116 8.54 1.49 3.85
C LEU A 116 7.70 2.76 3.72
N LEU A 117 8.01 3.60 2.73
CA LEU A 117 7.30 4.85 2.48
C LEU A 117 6.07 4.69 1.57
N ASN A 118 5.64 3.46 1.31
CA ASN A 118 4.46 3.17 0.50
C ASN A 118 3.24 2.95 1.43
N PRO A 119 2.38 3.96 1.64
CA PRO A 119 1.25 3.82 2.56
C PRO A 119 0.17 2.87 2.05
N LYS A 120 0.18 2.48 0.76
CA LYS A 120 -0.69 1.41 0.26
C LYS A 120 -0.48 0.13 1.05
N LEU A 121 0.78 -0.22 1.35
CA LEU A 121 1.09 -1.42 2.14
C LEU A 121 0.62 -1.28 3.59
N SER A 122 0.87 -0.13 4.23
CA SER A 122 0.42 0.10 5.62
C SER A 122 -1.09 -0.02 5.75
N LEU A 123 -1.84 0.65 4.87
CA LEU A 123 -3.30 0.65 4.86
C LEU A 123 -3.85 -0.74 4.54
N PHE A 124 -3.21 -1.45 3.61
CA PHE A 124 -3.56 -2.83 3.31
C PHE A 124 -3.39 -3.70 4.55
N PHE A 125 -2.21 -3.77 5.17
CA PHE A 125 -2.01 -4.64 6.34
C PHE A 125 -2.91 -4.26 7.52
N LEU A 126 -3.16 -2.97 7.74
CA LEU A 126 -4.06 -2.49 8.78
C LEU A 126 -5.51 -2.93 8.56
N ALA A 127 -6.03 -2.76 7.34
CA ALA A 127 -7.44 -3.00 7.06
C ALA A 127 -7.72 -4.46 6.70
N PHE A 128 -6.83 -5.11 5.97
CA PHE A 128 -7.02 -6.43 5.39
C PHE A 128 -6.65 -7.54 6.37
N LEU A 129 -5.48 -7.47 7.03
CA LEU A 129 -4.96 -8.59 7.81
C LEU A 129 -5.91 -9.03 8.95
N PRO A 130 -6.53 -8.10 9.72
CA PRO A 130 -7.48 -8.47 10.77
C PRO A 130 -8.76 -9.12 10.25
N GLN A 131 -9.18 -8.85 9.00
CA GLN A 131 -10.42 -9.37 8.44
C GLN A 131 -10.38 -10.89 8.19
N PHE A 132 -9.19 -11.49 8.11
CA PHE A 132 -9.00 -12.92 7.87
C PHE A 132 -8.73 -13.71 9.16
N ILE A 133 -8.88 -13.06 10.31
CA ILE A 133 -8.75 -13.68 11.62
C ILE A 133 -10.16 -13.92 12.16
N SER A 134 -10.43 -15.14 12.62
CA SER A 134 -11.69 -15.45 13.29
C SER A 134 -11.76 -14.70 14.64
N PRO A 135 -12.92 -14.15 15.03
CA PRO A 135 -13.10 -13.59 16.38
C PRO A 135 -12.85 -14.61 17.50
N GLN A 136 -12.92 -15.92 17.21
CA GLN A 136 -12.67 -17.01 18.13
C GLN A 136 -11.25 -17.60 18.02
N GLU A 137 -10.34 -16.93 17.29
CA GLU A 137 -8.96 -17.40 17.12
C GLU A 137 -8.21 -17.40 18.47
N THR A 138 -7.56 -18.52 18.80
CA THR A 138 -6.85 -18.69 20.08
C THR A 138 -5.53 -17.93 20.14
N SER A 139 -4.89 -17.73 18.98
CA SER A 139 -3.68 -16.91 18.85
C SER A 139 -3.74 -15.98 17.63
N PRO A 140 -4.45 -14.84 17.73
CA PRO A 140 -4.62 -13.89 16.63
C PRO A 140 -3.28 -13.37 16.07
N VAL A 141 -2.31 -13.11 16.94
CA VAL A 141 -0.99 -12.58 16.55
C VAL A 141 -0.21 -13.60 15.72
N LEU A 142 -0.18 -14.87 16.14
CA LEU A 142 0.50 -15.91 15.39
C LEU A 142 -0.18 -16.10 14.03
N ARG A 143 -1.51 -16.06 13.99
CA ARG A 143 -2.28 -16.13 12.75
C ARG A 143 -1.97 -14.97 11.80
N MET A 144 -1.84 -13.75 12.31
CA MET A 144 -1.41 -12.57 11.53
C MET A 144 -0.01 -12.75 10.95
N LEU A 145 0.93 -13.28 11.73
CA LEU A 145 2.28 -13.57 11.26
C LEU A 145 2.27 -14.60 10.13
N GLU A 146 1.53 -15.70 10.28
CA GLU A 146 1.40 -16.73 9.24
C GLU A 146 0.83 -16.14 7.94
N LEU A 147 -0.27 -15.38 8.03
CA LEU A 147 -0.87 -14.71 6.88
C LEU A 147 0.15 -13.76 6.23
N SER A 148 0.83 -12.95 7.03
CA SER A 148 1.84 -12.00 6.54
C SER A 148 2.99 -12.68 5.79
N VAL A 149 3.48 -13.81 6.30
CA VAL A 149 4.52 -14.61 5.63
C VAL A 149 4.01 -15.13 4.28
N VAL A 150 2.77 -15.62 4.22
CA VAL A 150 2.16 -16.06 2.95
C VAL A 150 2.04 -14.89 1.96
N PHE A 151 1.59 -13.72 2.40
CA PHE A 151 1.54 -12.52 1.56
C PHE A 151 2.93 -12.12 1.05
N MET A 152 3.95 -12.18 1.90
CA MET A 152 5.34 -11.91 1.51
C MET A 152 5.84 -12.88 0.44
N MET A 153 5.54 -14.18 0.56
CA MET A 153 5.92 -15.19 -0.43
C MET A 153 5.23 -14.93 -1.78
N ILE A 154 3.93 -14.64 -1.77
CA ILE A 154 3.17 -14.30 -2.99
C ILE A 154 3.74 -13.03 -3.62
N THR A 155 3.98 -11.99 -2.82
CA THR A 155 4.55 -10.72 -3.28
C THR A 155 5.94 -10.91 -3.89
N PHE A 156 6.79 -11.71 -3.24
CA PHE A 156 8.11 -12.04 -3.75
C PHE A 156 8.01 -12.78 -5.09
N ALA A 157 7.15 -13.80 -5.20
CA ALA A 157 6.93 -14.54 -6.45
C ALA A 157 6.45 -13.62 -7.58
N VAL A 158 5.53 -12.70 -7.30
CA VAL A 158 5.07 -11.69 -8.26
C VAL A 158 6.22 -10.78 -8.70
N PHE A 159 7.03 -10.28 -7.77
CA PHE A 159 8.20 -9.44 -8.10
C PHE A 159 9.24 -10.18 -8.93
N ILE A 160 9.50 -11.45 -8.62
CA ILE A 160 10.37 -12.32 -9.43
C ILE A 160 9.80 -12.48 -10.84
N ALA A 161 8.49 -12.70 -11.00
CA ALA A 161 7.87 -12.81 -12.31
C ALA A 161 8.01 -11.52 -13.15
N TYR A 162 7.70 -10.36 -12.56
CA TYR A 162 7.91 -9.06 -13.21
C TYR A 162 9.37 -8.82 -13.57
N GLY A 163 10.28 -9.11 -12.65
CA GLY A 163 11.72 -8.96 -12.84
C GLY A 163 12.28 -9.86 -13.92
N ALA A 164 11.84 -11.13 -13.97
CA ALA A 164 12.23 -12.10 -14.98
C ALA A 164 11.73 -11.68 -16.37
N PHE A 165 10.47 -11.22 -16.46
CA PHE A 165 9.93 -10.66 -17.70
C PHE A 165 10.75 -9.46 -18.17
N ALA A 166 11.04 -8.52 -17.27
CA ALA A 166 11.87 -7.36 -17.55
C ALA A 166 13.28 -7.76 -18.06
N ALA A 167 13.94 -8.69 -17.37
CA ALA A 167 15.25 -9.18 -17.77
C ALA A 167 15.24 -9.92 -19.12
N SER A 168 14.13 -10.60 -19.47
CA SER A 168 14.01 -11.32 -20.75
C SER A 168 13.94 -10.37 -21.96
N VAL A 169 13.27 -9.22 -21.81
CA VAL A 169 13.16 -8.22 -22.88
C VAL A 169 14.32 -7.21 -22.88
N ARG A 170 15.19 -7.28 -21.87
CA ARG A 170 16.34 -6.39 -21.67
C ARG A 170 17.20 -6.26 -22.93
N HIS A 171 17.57 -7.38 -23.55
CA HIS A 171 18.48 -7.38 -24.70
C HIS A 171 17.93 -6.58 -25.88
N TYR A 172 16.61 -6.62 -26.12
CA TYR A 172 15.97 -5.86 -27.19
C TYR A 172 15.86 -4.36 -26.85
N LEU A 173 15.60 -4.03 -25.58
CA LEU A 173 15.43 -2.64 -25.13
C LEU A 173 16.75 -1.88 -24.98
N ILE A 174 17.85 -2.60 -24.76
CA ILE A 174 19.17 -2.03 -24.53
C ILE A 174 19.95 -1.83 -25.84
N SER A 175 19.55 -2.43 -26.96
CA SER A 175 20.24 -2.23 -28.24
C SER A 175 20.13 -0.81 -28.81
N ASP A 176 19.09 -0.05 -28.45
CA ASP A 176 18.83 1.30 -28.98
C ASP A 176 18.86 2.36 -27.85
N PRO A 177 19.79 3.33 -27.86
CA PRO A 177 19.87 4.42 -26.89
C PRO A 177 18.58 5.25 -26.77
N SER A 178 17.80 5.38 -27.87
CA SER A 178 16.52 6.08 -27.87
C SER A 178 15.46 5.32 -27.08
N VAL A 179 15.44 3.98 -27.20
CA VAL A 179 14.53 3.11 -26.45
C VAL A 179 14.90 3.12 -24.97
N GLN A 180 16.19 3.02 -24.65
CA GLN A 180 16.66 3.16 -23.27
C GLN A 180 16.20 4.47 -22.63
N LYS A 181 16.32 5.59 -23.35
CA LYS A 181 15.85 6.91 -22.89
C LYS A 181 14.34 6.91 -22.66
N ARG A 182 13.53 6.34 -23.56
CA ARG A 182 12.06 6.22 -23.40
C ARG A 182 11.68 5.37 -22.17
N VAL A 183 12.32 4.23 -21.98
CA VAL A 183 12.10 3.35 -20.82
C VAL A 183 12.43 4.07 -19.52
N ARG A 184 13.55 4.81 -19.49
CA ARG A 184 13.99 5.59 -18.33
C ARG A 184 12.99 6.68 -17.95
N TYR A 185 12.49 7.44 -18.93
CA TYR A 185 11.41 8.40 -18.70
C TYR A 185 10.10 7.73 -18.30
N GLY A 186 9.81 6.53 -18.81
CA GLY A 186 8.67 5.72 -18.38
C GLY A 186 8.71 5.40 -16.88
N PHE A 187 9.87 4.97 -16.35
CA PHE A 187 10.04 4.76 -14.91
C PHE A 187 9.97 6.04 -14.11
N ALA A 188 10.61 7.12 -14.58
CA ALA A 188 10.55 8.41 -13.91
C ALA A 188 9.09 8.92 -13.82
N PHE A 189 8.34 8.79 -14.92
CA PHE A 189 6.92 9.10 -14.97
C PHE A 189 6.11 8.22 -14.03
N ALA A 190 6.38 6.91 -13.98
CA ALA A 190 5.70 6.00 -13.05
C ALA A 190 5.93 6.39 -11.58
N PHE A 191 7.18 6.70 -11.19
CA PHE A 191 7.47 7.18 -9.83
C PHE A 191 6.82 8.53 -9.54
N MET A 192 6.82 9.45 -10.49
CA MET A 192 6.15 10.74 -10.36
C MET A 192 4.63 10.59 -10.23
N ALA A 193 4.02 9.70 -11.02
CA ALA A 193 2.59 9.39 -10.93
C ALA A 193 2.23 8.79 -9.57
N LEU A 194 3.07 7.88 -9.05
CA LEU A 194 2.90 7.33 -7.71
C LEU A 194 3.06 8.41 -6.62
N ALA A 195 4.01 9.34 -6.78
CA ALA A 195 4.18 10.46 -5.86
C ALA A 195 2.95 11.38 -5.85
N LEU A 196 2.39 11.68 -7.04
CA LEU A 196 1.18 12.48 -7.18
C LEU A 196 -0.04 11.75 -6.62
N GLN A 197 -0.23 10.48 -6.94
CA GLN A 197 -1.29 9.65 -6.36
C GLN A 197 -1.23 9.68 -4.83
N LEU A 198 -0.02 9.51 -4.27
CA LEU A 198 0.21 9.63 -2.85
C LEU A 198 -0.14 11.02 -2.32
N ALA A 199 0.26 12.10 -3.01
CA ALA A 199 -0.07 13.47 -2.64
C ALA A 199 -1.58 13.72 -2.60
N PHE A 200 -2.34 13.20 -3.57
CA PHE A 200 -3.79 13.33 -3.66
C PHE A 200 -4.57 12.35 -2.77
N THR A 201 -3.90 11.42 -2.09
CA THR A 201 -4.55 10.56 -1.11
C THR A 201 -5.05 11.43 0.05
N ASN A 202 -6.37 11.55 0.20
CA ASN A 202 -7.00 12.50 1.11
C ASN A 202 -6.59 12.26 2.58
N THR A 203 -6.19 13.34 3.27
CA THR A 203 -5.80 13.36 4.70
C THR A 203 -6.95 13.85 5.60
N ASN A 204 -8.22 13.65 5.23
CA ASN A 204 -9.34 14.36 5.88
C ASN A 204 -10.20 13.45 6.77
N PRO A 205 -9.80 13.15 8.02
CA PRO A 205 -10.71 12.57 9.01
C PRO A 205 -11.81 13.57 9.45
N HIS A 206 -11.65 14.88 9.20
CA HIS A 206 -12.61 15.91 9.61
C HIS A 206 -13.52 16.45 8.49
N ALA A 207 -13.21 16.22 7.22
CA ALA A 207 -14.05 16.74 6.12
C ALA A 207 -15.31 15.89 5.88
N GLU A 208 -15.30 14.62 6.28
CA GLU A 208 -16.49 13.76 6.21
C GLU A 208 -17.50 14.14 7.29
N ASN A 209 -17.03 14.41 8.52
CA ASN A 209 -17.88 14.85 9.64
C ASN A 209 -18.57 16.21 9.36
N ASN A 210 -17.92 17.09 8.60
CA ASN A 210 -18.49 18.40 8.25
C ASN A 210 -19.40 18.35 6.99
N ARG A 211 -19.32 17.28 6.18
CA ARG A 211 -20.22 17.04 5.04
C ARG A 211 -21.52 16.38 5.49
N SER A 212 -21.47 15.46 6.45
CA SER A 212 -22.68 14.90 7.09
C SER A 212 -23.41 15.94 7.94
N ALA A 213 -22.70 16.87 8.60
CA ALA A 213 -23.31 17.98 9.33
C ALA A 213 -23.94 19.06 8.40
N ARG A 214 -23.40 19.29 7.20
CA ARG A 214 -23.96 20.24 6.21
C ARG A 214 -25.05 19.65 5.32
N ALA A 215 -25.19 18.33 5.25
CA ALA A 215 -26.20 17.66 4.43
C ALA A 215 -27.56 17.50 5.12
N MET A 216 -27.69 17.87 6.41
CA MET A 216 -29.00 17.96 7.04
C MET A 216 -29.64 19.31 6.66
N PRO A 217 -30.79 19.31 5.96
CA PRO A 217 -31.57 20.53 5.83
C PRO A 217 -32.06 20.89 7.23
N VAL A 218 -31.51 21.96 7.82
CA VAL A 218 -32.15 22.60 8.97
C VAL A 218 -33.44 23.20 8.42
N SER A 219 -34.54 22.46 8.52
CA SER A 219 -35.87 23.02 8.31
C SER A 219 -36.11 23.99 9.46
N VAL A 220 -35.83 25.28 9.22
CA VAL A 220 -36.25 26.36 10.09
C VAL A 220 -37.78 26.44 10.00
N SER A 221 -38.46 25.72 10.89
CA SER A 221 -39.87 25.94 11.15
C SER A 221 -39.99 27.29 11.86
N SER A 222 -40.66 28.24 11.21
CA SER A 222 -41.01 29.54 11.75
C SER A 222 -42.07 29.39 12.83
N SER A 223 -41.67 28.97 14.02
CA SER A 223 -42.48 29.03 15.25
C SER A 223 -41.52 29.03 16.42
N GLY A 224 -41.36 30.21 17.04
CA GLY A 224 -40.36 30.44 18.07
C GLY A 224 -40.63 29.62 19.33
N MET A 225 -39.62 28.89 19.79
CA MET A 225 -39.40 28.62 21.21
C MET A 225 -37.96 28.11 21.40
N ILE A 226 -37.15 28.89 22.12
CA ILE A 226 -35.77 28.54 22.48
C ILE A 226 -35.85 27.60 23.70
N TRP A 227 -35.29 26.39 23.59
CA TRP A 227 -35.00 25.54 24.76
C TRP A 227 -33.48 25.38 24.92
N PRO A 228 -32.92 25.49 26.15
CA PRO A 228 -31.51 25.24 26.41
C PRO A 228 -31.24 23.73 26.58
N PRO A 229 -29.97 23.27 26.50
CA PRO A 229 -29.64 21.85 26.43
C PRO A 229 -29.72 21.21 27.83
N VAL A 230 -30.47 20.12 27.96
CA VAL A 230 -30.46 19.25 29.14
C VAL A 230 -29.72 17.97 28.79
N PHE A 231 -28.55 17.80 29.40
CA PHE A 231 -27.86 16.51 29.53
C PHE A 231 -28.74 15.54 30.30
N THR A 232 -29.02 14.36 29.75
CA THR A 232 -29.53 13.21 30.51
C THR A 232 -28.80 11.93 30.06
N TYR A 233 -28.16 11.27 31.01
CA TYR A 233 -27.74 9.88 30.94
C TYR A 233 -28.77 9.07 31.74
N ASP A 234 -29.28 7.97 31.21
CA ASP A 234 -29.85 6.82 31.92
C ASP A 234 -30.01 5.70 30.86
N LEU A 235 -29.36 4.53 30.92
CA LEU A 235 -29.52 3.37 31.84
C LEU A 235 -30.90 2.68 31.77
N PHE A 236 -30.84 1.35 31.57
CA PHE A 236 -31.92 0.33 31.45
C PHE A 236 -32.69 0.34 30.11
N SER A 237 -33.08 -0.78 29.50
CA SER A 237 -33.35 -2.12 30.03
C SER A 237 -33.12 -3.20 28.97
N SER A 238 -32.65 -4.35 29.44
CA SER A 238 -32.78 -5.67 28.82
C SER A 238 -34.24 -6.07 28.64
N GLU A 239 -34.66 -6.32 27.39
CA GLU A 239 -35.69 -7.30 26.99
C GLU A 239 -35.93 -7.17 25.48
N GLU A 240 -35.24 -8.00 24.69
CA GLU A 240 -35.78 -8.58 23.45
C GLU A 240 -34.82 -9.68 22.99
N MET A 241 -34.99 -10.85 23.61
CA MET A 241 -34.51 -12.10 23.05
C MET A 241 -35.51 -12.56 21.98
N GLN A 242 -34.96 -12.94 20.81
CA GLN A 242 -35.31 -14.17 20.11
C GLN A 242 -36.40 -14.12 19.02
N GLN A 243 -36.00 -13.82 17.77
CA GLN A 243 -36.41 -14.69 16.65
C GLN A 243 -35.52 -14.59 15.39
N SER A 244 -35.09 -15.77 14.92
CA SER A 244 -34.63 -16.14 13.57
C SER A 244 -33.14 -16.00 13.18
N SER A 245 -32.52 -17.14 12.87
CA SER A 245 -31.42 -17.36 11.91
C SER A 245 -31.95 -18.32 10.83
N PRO A 246 -31.32 -18.53 9.66
CA PRO A 246 -30.13 -17.89 9.08
C PRO A 246 -30.39 -17.36 7.64
N SER A 247 -29.68 -16.31 7.21
CA SER A 247 -29.40 -16.15 5.78
C SER A 247 -28.03 -15.52 5.58
N LEU A 248 -27.15 -16.32 4.97
CA LEU A 248 -25.94 -15.86 4.30
C LEU A 248 -26.36 -14.81 3.26
N ASN A 249 -25.88 -13.59 3.43
CA ASN A 249 -25.49 -12.72 2.33
C ASN A 249 -24.74 -11.52 2.90
N VAL A 250 -23.45 -11.68 3.14
CA VAL A 250 -22.56 -10.51 3.24
C VAL A 250 -22.15 -10.17 1.81
N PRO A 251 -22.59 -9.03 1.26
CA PRO A 251 -22.31 -8.71 -0.13
C PRO A 251 -20.83 -8.35 -0.30
N PHE A 252 -20.16 -9.06 -1.20
CA PHE A 252 -18.82 -8.83 -1.78
C PHE A 252 -18.56 -7.40 -2.31
N ARG A 253 -19.52 -6.47 -2.18
CA ARG A 253 -19.50 -5.14 -2.80
C ARG A 253 -18.66 -4.08 -2.08
N ARG A 254 -18.19 -4.32 -0.86
CA ARG A 254 -17.33 -3.34 -0.16
C ARG A 254 -15.83 -3.48 -0.45
N PHE A 255 -15.42 -4.52 -1.17
CA PHE A 255 -14.01 -4.80 -1.41
C PHE A 255 -13.30 -3.80 -2.34
N PHE A 256 -14.04 -3.08 -3.19
CA PHE A 256 -13.48 -2.20 -4.23
C PHE A 256 -13.55 -0.69 -3.93
N LEU A 257 -14.03 -0.29 -2.76
CA LEU A 257 -14.14 1.13 -2.38
C LEU A 257 -13.03 1.63 -1.44
N VAL A 258 -11.97 0.85 -1.24
CA VAL A 258 -10.69 1.39 -0.76
C VAL A 258 -9.87 1.70 -2.00
N ARG A 259 -10.01 2.92 -2.52
CA ARG A 259 -9.05 3.48 -3.48
C ARG A 259 -7.72 3.64 -2.74
N PHE A 260 -6.80 2.70 -2.95
CA PHE A 260 -5.39 2.86 -2.62
C PHE A 260 -4.71 3.83 -3.61
#